data_AF-A0A7V1EJ98-F1
#
_entry.id   AF-A0A7V1EJ98-F1
#
_cell.length_a   1.000
_cell.length_b   1.000
_cell.length_c   1.000
_cell.angle_alpha   90.00
_cell.angle_beta   90.00
_cell.angle_gamma   90.00
#
_symmetry.space_group_name_H-M   'P 1'
#
loop_
_entity.id
_entity.type
_entity.pdbx_description
1 polymer ?
#
loop_
_entity_poly.entity_id
_entity_poly.type
_entity_poly.pdbx_seq_one_letter_code
_entity_poly.pdbx_strand_id
1 'polypeptide(L)'
;MSDLQPLTNSIAIPLVPDAGIEGLARRLGKEATRGDVKAAEKAAKDFESVLLYKLMEEMNRTVPESGLFESGATRQIDGIFWFYLAQEVADNGGLGLWREIYKDMAGMPAPNVTSSPSMEQYR
;
A
#
# COMPACT_ATOMS: atom_id res chain seq x y z
N MET A 1 -38.21 -7.96 -2.51
CA MET A 1 -37.03 -8.05 -3.40
C MET A 1 -36.17 -6.86 -3.05
N SER A 2 -35.13 -7.08 -2.25
CA SER A 2 -34.26 -6.03 -1.73
C SER A 2 -33.16 -5.75 -2.75
N ASP A 3 -33.08 -4.50 -3.17
CA ASP A 3 -32.07 -4.01 -4.11
C ASP A 3 -30.66 -4.20 -3.52
N LEU A 4 -29.87 -5.05 -4.20
CA LEU A 4 -28.43 -5.14 -3.98
C LEU A 4 -27.76 -4.04 -4.80
N GLN A 5 -27.40 -2.93 -4.16
CA GLN A 5 -26.51 -1.94 -4.77
C GLN A 5 -25.10 -2.55 -4.89
N PRO A 6 -24.42 -2.42 -6.06
CA PRO A 6 -23.07 -2.95 -6.20
C PRO A 6 -22.10 -2.14 -5.35
N LEU A 7 -21.29 -2.85 -4.54
CA LEU A 7 -20.17 -2.30 -3.79
C LEU A 7 -19.03 -1.95 -4.76
N THR A 8 -19.19 -0.91 -5.59
CA THR A 8 -18.07 -0.28 -6.28
C THR A 8 -17.55 0.85 -5.40
N ASN A 9 -17.14 0.53 -4.18
CA ASN A 9 -16.28 1.46 -3.45
C ASN A 9 -14.90 1.37 -4.11
N SER A 10 -14.73 2.26 -5.07
CA SER A 10 -13.57 2.43 -5.93
C SER A 10 -12.31 2.51 -5.08
N ILE A 11 -11.58 1.40 -4.93
CA ILE A 11 -10.14 1.46 -4.73
C ILE A 11 -9.61 1.90 -6.09
N ALA A 12 -9.66 3.21 -6.34
CA ALA A 12 -8.88 3.81 -7.39
C ALA A 12 -7.42 3.67 -6.97
N ILE A 13 -6.82 2.50 -7.20
CA ILE A 13 -5.38 2.40 -7.34
C ILE A 13 -5.09 3.37 -8.47
N PRO A 14 -4.41 4.51 -8.22
CA PRO A 14 -4.10 5.42 -9.29
C PRO A 14 -3.33 4.63 -10.33
N LEU A 15 -3.95 4.44 -11.51
CA LEU A 15 -3.31 3.90 -12.69
C LEU A 15 -1.99 4.64 -12.81
N VAL A 16 -0.88 3.92 -12.66
CA VAL A 16 0.46 4.49 -12.74
C VAL A 16 0.52 5.20 -14.09
N PRO A 17 0.54 6.55 -14.14
CA PRO A 17 0.65 7.23 -15.41
C PRO A 17 1.99 6.82 -16.03
N ASP A 18 2.05 6.83 -17.35
CA ASP A 18 3.15 6.42 -18.26
C ASP A 18 4.58 6.92 -17.91
N ALA A 19 4.74 7.72 -16.85
CA ALA A 19 6.01 8.23 -16.34
C ALA A 19 6.82 7.22 -15.49
N GLY A 20 6.33 5.99 -15.32
CA GLY A 20 7.01 4.94 -14.56
C GLY A 20 7.16 5.26 -13.06
N ILE A 21 7.82 4.35 -12.34
CA ILE A 21 8.06 4.46 -10.88
C ILE A 21 8.89 5.70 -10.53
N GLU A 22 9.80 6.11 -11.41
CA GLU A 22 10.63 7.32 -11.22
C GLU A 22 9.80 8.61 -11.26
N GLY A 23 8.85 8.70 -12.18
CA GLY A 23 7.92 9.83 -12.27
C GLY A 23 7.01 9.93 -11.04
N LEU A 24 6.57 8.78 -10.50
CA LEU A 24 5.81 8.71 -9.27
C LEU A 24 6.65 9.16 -8.06
N ALA A 25 7.86 8.62 -7.88
CA ALA A 25 8.75 8.99 -6.78
C ALA A 25 9.04 10.50 -6.76
N ARG A 26 9.32 11.10 -7.92
CA ARG A 26 9.55 12.55 -8.05
C ARG A 26 8.33 13.38 -7.64
N ARG A 27 7.12 12.91 -7.94
CA ARG A 27 5.87 13.58 -7.54
C ARG A 27 5.64 13.48 -6.04
N LEU A 28 5.84 12.31 -5.46
CA LEU A 28 5.70 12.09 -4.01
C LEU A 28 6.68 12.96 -3.21
N GLY A 29 7.94 13.04 -3.64
CA GLY A 29 8.93 13.93 -3.03
C GLY A 29 8.51 15.40 -3.06
N LYS A 30 8.01 15.89 -4.20
CA LYS A 30 7.51 17.27 -4.31
C LYS A 30 6.30 17.54 -3.40
N GLU A 31 5.36 16.60 -3.35
CA GLU A 31 4.13 16.72 -2.55
C GLU A 31 4.45 16.79 -1.05
N ALA A 32 5.41 15.99 -0.59
CA ALA A 32 5.83 15.99 0.80
C ALA A 32 6.50 17.29 1.26
N THR A 33 7.24 17.96 0.37
CA THR A 33 7.96 19.20 0.70
C THR A 33 7.08 20.46 0.66
N ARG A 34 5.78 20.35 0.36
CA ARG A 34 4.88 21.51 0.25
C ARG A 34 4.48 22.14 1.59
N GLY A 35 4.88 21.55 2.72
CA GLY A 35 4.52 22.06 4.05
C GLY A 35 3.08 21.79 4.47
N ASP A 36 2.34 21.00 3.70
CA ASP A 36 1.01 20.50 4.06
C ASP A 36 1.15 19.12 4.71
N VAL A 37 0.77 19.04 5.99
CA VAL A 37 0.80 17.81 6.81
C VAL A 37 0.03 16.66 6.16
N LYS A 38 -1.13 16.93 5.57
CA LYS A 38 -1.95 15.90 4.92
C LYS A 38 -1.33 15.45 3.61
N ALA A 39 -0.71 16.36 2.88
CA ALA A 39 0.01 16.06 1.64
C ALA A 39 1.24 15.19 1.93
N ALA A 40 2.00 15.49 2.98
CA ALA A 40 3.13 14.68 3.44
C ALA A 40 2.69 13.30 3.96
N GLU A 41 1.59 13.22 4.70
CA GLU A 41 1.03 11.94 5.16
C GLU A 41 0.62 11.07 3.95
N LYS A 42 -0.09 11.66 2.99
CA LYS A 42 -0.47 10.96 1.77
C LYS A 42 0.76 10.51 0.98
N ALA A 43 1.76 11.37 0.82
CA ALA A 43 2.98 11.04 0.10
C ALA A 43 3.73 9.86 0.74
N ALA A 44 3.77 9.77 2.07
CA ALA A 44 4.38 8.65 2.78
C ALA A 44 3.61 7.34 2.60
N LYS A 45 2.27 7.36 2.64
CA LYS A 45 1.42 6.18 2.36
C LYS A 45 1.53 5.71 0.91
N ASP A 46 1.54 6.65 -0.03
CA ASP A 46 1.74 6.35 -1.44
C ASP A 46 3.14 5.74 -1.67
N PHE A 47 4.18 6.23 -0.95
CA PHE A 47 5.52 5.66 -1.02
C PHE A 47 5.58 4.23 -0.48
N GLU A 48 4.97 3.96 0.67
CA GLU A 48 4.84 2.60 1.21
C GLU A 48 4.17 1.67 0.20
N SER A 49 3.11 2.12 -0.48
CA SER A 49 2.43 1.34 -1.51
C SER A 49 3.37 0.95 -2.66
N VAL A 50 4.23 1.87 -3.11
CA VAL A 50 5.24 1.60 -4.14
C VAL A 50 6.30 0.61 -3.65
N LEU A 51 6.76 0.78 -2.40
CA LEU A 51 7.74 -0.11 -1.77
C LEU A 51 7.20 -1.53 -1.67
N LEU A 52 5.96 -1.69 -1.21
CA LEU A 52 5.30 -3.00 -1.09
C LEU A 52 5.10 -3.66 -2.43
N TYR A 53 4.66 -2.90 -3.44
CA TYR A 53 4.56 -3.41 -4.80
C TYR A 53 5.91 -3.95 -5.31
N LYS A 54 6.99 -3.21 -5.11
CA LYS A 54 8.34 -3.64 -5.50
C LYS A 54 8.81 -4.86 -4.72
N LEU A 55 8.56 -4.90 -3.42
CA LEU A 55 8.88 -6.06 -2.59
C LEU A 55 8.15 -7.31 -3.09
N MET A 56 6.85 -7.22 -3.34
CA MET A 56 6.05 -8.34 -3.87
C MET A 56 6.52 -8.76 -5.26
N GLU A 57 6.89 -7.81 -6.12
CA GLU A 57 7.47 -8.10 -7.44
C GLU A 57 8.78 -8.91 -7.32
N GLU A 58 9.69 -8.50 -6.43
CA GLU A 58 10.93 -9.24 -6.21
C GLU A 58 10.68 -10.61 -5.54
N MET A 59 9.76 -10.70 -4.57
CA MET A 59 9.38 -11.98 -3.98
C MET A 59 8.82 -12.94 -5.03
N ASN A 60 7.97 -12.46 -5.95
CA ASN A 60 7.46 -13.26 -7.06
C ASN A 60 8.58 -13.74 -7.99
N ARG A 61 9.58 -12.89 -8.29
CA ARG A 61 10.75 -13.27 -9.10
C ARG A 61 11.64 -14.33 -8.46
N THR A 62 11.60 -14.51 -7.14
CA THR A 62 12.34 -15.59 -6.46
C THR A 62 11.69 -16.96 -6.62
N VAL A 63 10.42 -17.01 -7.06
CA VAL A 63 9.74 -18.27 -7.36
C VAL A 63 10.27 -18.79 -8.71
N PRO A 64 10.94 -19.96 -8.74
CA PRO A 64 11.50 -20.48 -9.97
C PRO A 64 10.39 -20.84 -10.96
N GLU A 65 10.51 -20.36 -12.20
CA GLU A 65 9.54 -20.65 -13.27
C GLU A 65 9.60 -22.10 -13.74
N SER A 66 10.62 -22.88 -13.37
CA SER A 66 10.85 -24.26 -13.81
C SER A 66 10.28 -25.32 -12.84
N GLY A 67 9.60 -26.35 -13.35
CA GLY A 67 9.13 -27.50 -12.58
C GLY A 67 7.59 -27.65 -12.55
N LEU A 68 7.02 -28.13 -11.42
CA LEU A 68 5.56 -28.27 -11.20
C LEU A 68 4.75 -26.96 -11.42
N PHE A 69 5.44 -25.83 -11.56
CA PHE A 69 4.89 -24.48 -11.67
C PHE A 69 4.81 -23.92 -13.11
N GLU A 70 5.24 -24.67 -14.14
CA GLU A 70 5.16 -24.20 -15.55
C GLU A 70 3.75 -24.21 -16.14
N SER A 71 2.81 -24.94 -15.52
CA SER A 71 1.47 -25.12 -16.06
C SER A 71 0.66 -23.83 -16.04
N GLY A 72 -0.21 -23.63 -17.04
CA GLY A 72 -1.12 -22.47 -17.06
C GLY A 72 -2.05 -22.39 -15.84
N ALA A 73 -2.31 -23.52 -15.16
CA ALA A 73 -3.06 -23.55 -13.91
C ALA A 73 -2.25 -22.97 -12.73
N THR A 74 -0.93 -23.17 -12.72
CA THR A 74 -0.06 -22.68 -11.64
C THR A 74 0.08 -21.16 -11.67
N ARG A 75 0.24 -20.57 -12.87
CA ARG A 75 0.24 -19.10 -13.04
C ARG A 75 -1.04 -18.42 -12.55
N GLN A 76 -2.19 -19.10 -12.65
CA GLN A 76 -3.45 -18.59 -12.10
C GLN A 76 -3.44 -18.60 -10.57
N ILE A 77 -2.90 -19.66 -9.96
CA ILE A 77 -2.75 -19.77 -8.51
C ILE A 77 -1.81 -18.67 -7.98
N ASP A 78 -0.71 -18.39 -8.67
CA ASP A 78 0.23 -17.32 -8.27
C ASP A 78 -0.46 -15.94 -8.30
N GLY A 79 -1.18 -15.64 -9.38
CA GLY A 79 -1.94 -14.39 -9.48
C GLY A 79 -2.97 -14.23 -8.37
N ILE A 80 -3.68 -15.31 -8.02
CA ILE A 80 -4.66 -15.32 -6.91
C ILE A 80 -3.96 -15.13 -5.56
N PHE A 81 -2.83 -15.80 -5.33
CA PHE A 81 -2.04 -15.66 -4.10
C PHE A 81 -1.59 -14.22 -3.89
N TRP A 82 -0.94 -13.61 -4.90
CA TRP A 82 -0.46 -12.24 -4.81
C TRP A 82 -1.61 -11.24 -4.66
N PHE A 83 -2.76 -11.49 -5.28
CA PHE A 83 -3.95 -10.67 -5.11
C PHE A 83 -4.46 -10.68 -3.67
N TYR A 84 -4.67 -11.86 -3.06
CA TYR A 84 -5.13 -11.94 -1.68
C TYR A 84 -4.13 -11.36 -0.69
N LEU A 85 -2.83 -11.55 -0.92
CA LEU A 85 -1.80 -10.94 -0.09
C LEU A 85 -1.82 -9.41 -0.19
N ALA A 86 -1.94 -8.86 -1.40
CA ALA A 86 -2.06 -7.42 -1.61
C ALA A 86 -3.32 -6.85 -0.94
N GLN A 87 -4.44 -7.58 -1.02
CA GLN A 87 -5.69 -7.19 -0.38
C GLN A 87 -5.54 -7.18 1.15
N GLU A 88 -4.99 -8.23 1.75
CA GLU A 88 -4.76 -8.30 3.21
C GLU A 88 -3.85 -7.15 3.69
N VAL A 89 -2.78 -6.85 2.95
CA VAL A 89 -1.87 -5.75 3.29
C VAL A 89 -2.58 -4.39 3.16
N ALA A 90 -3.42 -4.19 2.14
CA ALA A 90 -4.18 -2.96 1.98
C ALA A 90 -5.26 -2.78 3.05
N ASP A 91 -6.02 -3.83 3.35
CA ASP A 91 -7.14 -3.83 4.30
C ASP A 91 -6.65 -3.57 5.75
N ASN A 92 -5.44 -4.02 6.08
CA ASN A 92 -4.80 -3.74 7.38
C ASN A 92 -4.02 -2.42 7.42
N GLY A 93 -4.12 -1.58 6.39
CA GLY A 93 -3.53 -0.23 6.36
C GLY A 93 -2.02 -0.21 6.06
N GLY A 94 -1.54 -1.19 5.30
CA GLY A 94 -0.13 -1.35 4.95
C GLY A 94 0.67 -2.09 6.02
N LEU A 95 2.00 -1.90 6.02
CA LEU A 95 2.88 -2.41 7.07
C LEU A 95 3.10 -1.36 8.18
N GLY A 96 2.54 -0.16 8.03
CA GLY A 96 2.73 0.96 8.94
C GLY A 96 4.07 1.68 8.77
N LEU A 97 4.86 1.32 7.76
CA LEU A 97 6.17 1.93 7.46
C LEU A 97 6.02 3.41 7.08
N TRP A 98 4.87 3.78 6.54
CA TRP A 98 4.57 5.17 6.17
C TRP A 98 4.76 6.16 7.32
N ARG A 99 4.65 5.72 8.59
CA ARG A 99 4.85 6.58 9.76
C ARG A 99 6.31 6.99 9.94
N GLU A 100 7.23 6.04 9.75
CA GLU A 100 8.67 6.30 9.80
C GLU A 100 9.12 7.10 8.58
N ILE A 101 8.61 6.76 7.39
CA ILE A 101 8.83 7.52 6.17
C ILE A 101 8.37 8.98 6.33
N TYR A 102 7.17 9.18 6.89
CA TYR A 102 6.66 10.51 7.18
C TYR A 102 7.58 11.27 8.14
N LYS A 103 8.04 10.61 9.21
CA LYS A 103 8.94 11.21 10.19
C LYS A 103 10.24 11.70 9.56
N ASP A 104 10.82 10.89 8.70
CA ASP A 104 12.06 11.24 7.99
C ASP A 104 11.84 12.35 6.96
N MET A 105 10.68 12.39 6.31
CA MET A 105 10.35 13.40 5.29
C MET A 105 9.93 14.75 5.88
N ALA A 106 9.17 14.75 6.98
CA ALA A 106 8.63 15.95 7.61
C ALA A 106 9.46 16.44 8.81
N GLY A 107 10.41 15.65 9.30
CA GLY A 107 11.17 15.94 10.53
C GLY A 107 10.31 15.95 11.80
N MET A 108 9.09 15.40 11.73
CA MET A 108 8.11 15.40 12.81
C MET A 108 7.38 14.05 12.86
N PRO A 109 7.00 13.54 14.04
CA PRO A 109 6.26 12.28 14.13
C PRO A 109 4.93 12.37 13.39
N ALA A 110 4.53 11.26 12.76
CA ALA A 110 3.27 11.16 12.04
C ALA A 110 2.06 11.47 12.93
N PRO A 111 0.97 12.05 12.39
CA PRO A 111 -0.26 12.26 13.13
C PRO A 111 -0.69 10.96 13.81
N ASN A 112 -0.87 11.05 15.12
CA ASN A 112 -1.29 9.97 15.98
C ASN A 112 -2.69 9.50 15.55
N VAL A 113 -2.74 8.31 14.95
CA VAL A 113 -4.00 7.56 14.81
C VAL A 113 -4.20 6.89 16.16
N THR A 114 -5.04 7.52 16.97
CA THR A 114 -5.47 7.14 18.32
C THR A 114 -5.28 5.64 18.61
N SER A 115 -4.24 5.33 19.38
CA SER A 115 -4.22 4.12 20.20
C SER A 115 -5.53 4.11 21.00
N SER A 116 -6.26 2.99 20.90
CA SER A 116 -7.50 2.70 21.63
C SER A 116 -7.55 3.39 22.99
N PRO A 117 -8.69 3.98 23.40
CA PRO A 117 -8.81 4.65 24.69
C PRO A 117 -8.33 3.71 25.78
N SER A 118 -7.27 4.12 26.46
CA SER A 118 -6.65 3.38 27.55
C SER A 118 -7.71 3.02 28.59
N MET A 119 -7.72 1.75 28.99
CA MET A 119 -8.63 1.13 29.98
C MET A 119 -8.38 1.64 31.41
N GLU A 120 -8.20 2.96 31.56
CA GLU A 120 -7.93 3.63 32.83
C GLU A 120 -9.21 4.24 33.45
N GLN A 121 -10.36 4.08 32.78
CA GLN A 121 -11.66 4.61 33.23
C GLN A 121 -12.59 3.56 33.86
N TYR A 122 -12.08 2.38 34.23
CA TYR A 122 -12.87 1.33 34.89
C TYR A 122 -12.42 1.04 36.33
N ARG A 123 -12.12 2.11 37.09
CA ARG A 123 -11.95 2.05 38.55
C ARG A 123 -12.94 2.96 39.24
#